data_AF-A0A520F8D4-F1
#
_entry.id   AF-A0A520F8D4-F1
#
_cell.length_a   1.000
_cell.length_b   1.000
_cell.length_c   1.000
_cell.angle_alpha   90.00
_cell.angle_beta   90.00
_cell.angle_gamma   90.00
#
_symmetry.space_group_name_H-M   'P 1'
#
loop_
_entity.id
_entity.type
_entity.pdbx_description
1 polymer ?
#
loop_
_entity_poly.entity_id
_entity_poly.type
_entity_poly.pdbx_seq_one_letter_code
_entity_poly.pdbx_strand_id
1 'polypeptide(L)'
;MAGLAGSPSAEVDKPALTVGGRRMVDIAVAAVSDCRRTVLVGPTRDAVPGSVVQTRESPAGGGPVAALAAGLETLDGTADLVAVVASDIPLLNASAVQSL
;
A
#
# COMPACT_ATOMS: atom_id res chain seq x y z
N MET A 1 -6.72 -3.32 5.83
CA MET A 1 -7.21 -2.43 6.92
C MET A 1 -7.23 -3.23 8.20
N ALA A 2 -6.45 -2.84 9.21
CA ALA A 2 -6.44 -3.48 10.53
C ALA A 2 -6.29 -2.43 11.64
N GLY A 3 -7.14 -2.55 12.68
CA GLY A 3 -6.79 -2.38 14.12
C GLY A 3 -6.73 -0.98 14.76
N LEU A 4 -7.53 -0.78 15.81
CA LEU A 4 -7.52 0.35 16.76
C LEU A 4 -6.28 0.32 17.69
N ALA A 5 -5.92 1.51 18.20
CA ALA A 5 -4.75 1.82 19.02
C ALA A 5 -4.50 0.86 20.19
N GLY A 6 -3.33 0.23 20.19
CA GLY A 6 -2.70 -0.50 21.29
C GLY A 6 -1.19 -0.32 21.22
N SER A 7 -0.52 -0.42 22.36
CA SER A 7 0.93 -0.32 22.63
C SER A 7 1.85 -0.79 21.49
N PRO A 8 3.11 -0.32 21.38
CA PRO A 8 4.07 -0.79 20.37
C PRO A 8 4.54 -2.22 20.69
N SER A 9 3.60 -3.16 20.62
CA SER A 9 3.88 -4.54 20.29
C SER A 9 4.62 -4.48 18.95
N ALA A 10 5.65 -5.29 18.77
CA ALA A 10 6.29 -5.47 17.48
C ALA A 10 5.21 -5.90 16.47
N GLU A 11 4.58 -4.93 15.82
CA GLU A 11 3.63 -5.16 14.77
C GLU A 11 4.43 -5.84 13.68
N VAL A 12 4.18 -7.13 13.50
CA VAL A 12 4.78 -7.91 12.43
C VAL A 12 4.56 -7.11 11.15
N ASP A 13 5.63 -6.79 10.42
CA ASP A 13 5.55 -6.13 9.11
C ASP A 13 4.88 -7.09 8.12
N LYS A 14 3.55 -7.22 8.25
CA LYS A 14 2.71 -8.12 7.47
C LYS A 14 2.96 -7.93 5.97
N PRO A 15 3.08 -6.71 5.42
CA PRO A 15 3.38 -6.52 4.00
C PRO A 15 4.69 -7.20 3.53
N ALA A 16 5.67 -7.39 4.41
CA ALA A 16 6.91 -8.10 4.10
C ALA A 16 6.79 -9.64 4.19
N LEU A 17 5.73 -10.16 4.82
CA LEU A 17 5.51 -11.61 4.89
C LEU A 17 5.22 -12.18 3.50
N THR A 18 5.67 -13.41 3.30
CA THR A 18 5.57 -14.13 2.01
C THR A 18 4.37 -15.09 2.03
N VAL A 19 3.55 -15.04 0.99
CA VAL A 19 2.46 -15.99 0.74
C VAL A 19 2.63 -16.56 -0.66
N GLY A 20 2.66 -17.88 -0.79
CA GLY A 20 2.86 -18.55 -2.08
C GLY A 20 4.17 -18.18 -2.78
N GLY A 21 5.24 -17.88 -2.02
CA GLY A 21 6.55 -17.49 -2.56
C GLY A 21 6.68 -16.02 -2.97
N ARG A 22 5.66 -15.18 -2.75
CA ARG A 22 5.69 -13.73 -3.04
C ARG A 22 5.41 -12.91 -1.78
N ARG A 23 6.10 -11.78 -1.58
CA ARG A 23 5.78 -10.86 -0.48
C ARG A 23 4.41 -10.24 -0.72
N MET A 24 3.61 -10.02 0.33
CA MET A 24 2.27 -9.45 0.18
C MET A 24 2.29 -8.05 -0.46
N VAL A 25 3.31 -7.24 -0.18
CA VAL A 25 3.52 -5.96 -0.87
C VAL A 25 3.71 -6.12 -2.38
N ASP A 26 4.43 -7.16 -2.83
CA ASP A 26 4.64 -7.44 -4.25
C ASP A 26 3.36 -7.94 -4.94
N ILE A 27 2.50 -8.62 -4.18
CA ILE A 27 1.17 -9.03 -4.66
C ILE A 27 0.30 -7.79 -4.86
N ALA A 28 0.26 -6.89 -3.87
CA ALA A 28 -0.52 -5.65 -3.95
C ALA A 28 -0.04 -4.73 -5.08
N VAL A 29 1.27 -4.53 -5.23
CA VAL A 29 1.85 -3.73 -6.33
C VAL A 29 1.51 -4.34 -7.69
N ALA A 30 1.59 -5.65 -7.84
CA ALA A 30 1.22 -6.31 -9.09
C ALA A 30 -0.26 -6.17 -9.43
N ALA A 31 -1.14 -6.19 -8.41
CA ALA A 31 -2.58 -6.04 -8.60
C ALA A 31 -3.00 -4.66 -9.14
N VAL A 32 -2.17 -3.63 -8.95
CA VAL A 32 -2.41 -2.27 -9.43
C VAL A 32 -1.47 -1.87 -10.58
N SER A 33 -0.86 -2.85 -11.26
CA SER A 33 0.15 -2.60 -12.30
C SER A 33 -0.38 -1.86 -13.53
N ASP A 34 -1.70 -1.90 -13.77
CA ASP A 34 -2.35 -1.13 -14.85
C ASP A 34 -2.57 0.35 -14.50
N CYS A 35 -2.32 0.75 -13.24
CA CYS A 35 -2.44 2.15 -12.83
C CYS A 35 -1.30 2.99 -13.43
N ARG A 36 -1.63 4.17 -13.96
CA ARG A 36 -0.65 5.11 -14.53
C ARG A 36 0.40 5.58 -13.51
N ARG A 37 0.00 5.67 -12.25
CA ARG A 37 0.85 6.04 -11.11
C ARG A 37 0.48 5.15 -9.93
N THR A 38 1.49 4.69 -9.19
CA THR A 38 1.32 3.85 -8.01
C THR A 38 2.14 4.45 -6.87
N VAL A 39 1.49 4.66 -5.73
CA VAL A 39 2.14 5.12 -4.50
C VAL A 39 1.98 4.04 -3.44
N LEU A 40 3.09 3.65 -2.81
CA LEU A 40 3.11 2.79 -1.64
C LEU A 40 3.32 3.67 -0.40
N VAL A 41 2.39 3.61 0.54
CA VAL A 41 2.46 4.39 1.78
C VAL A 41 2.92 3.52 2.94
N GLY A 42 3.92 3.99 3.68
CA GLY A 42 4.43 3.38 4.90
C GLY A 42 5.95 3.48 5.01
N PRO A 43 6.58 2.67 5.88
CA PRO A 43 8.03 2.57 5.93
C PRO A 43 8.62 2.22 4.56
N THR A 44 9.74 2.85 4.20
CA THR A 44 10.45 2.57 2.95
C THR A 44 10.86 1.11 2.90
N ARG A 45 10.61 0.48 1.75
CA ARG A 45 10.91 -0.93 1.50
C ARG A 45 11.93 -1.07 0.38
N ASP A 46 12.87 -1.97 0.62
CA ASP A 46 13.82 -2.42 -0.40
C ASP A 46 13.12 -3.38 -1.39
N ALA A 47 13.60 -3.40 -2.64
CA ALA A 47 13.11 -4.25 -3.72
C ALA A 47 11.64 -3.99 -4.14
N VAL A 48 11.15 -2.76 -4.02
CA VAL A 48 9.93 -2.30 -4.71
C VAL A 48 10.32 -1.83 -6.12
N PRO A 49 9.53 -2.08 -7.18
CA PRO A 49 9.83 -1.58 -8.53
C PRO A 49 10.04 -0.06 -8.54
N GLY A 50 11.04 0.43 -9.29
CA GLY A 50 11.37 1.85 -9.34
C GLY A 50 10.28 2.77 -9.92
N SER A 51 9.25 2.19 -10.56
CA SER A 51 8.06 2.91 -11.01
C SER A 51 7.06 3.21 -9.88
N VAL A 52 7.18 2.57 -8.72
CA VAL A 52 6.32 2.80 -7.56
C VAL A 52 6.96 3.86 -6.67
N VAL A 53 6.25 4.96 -6.48
CA VAL A 53 6.68 6.01 -5.57
C VAL A 53 6.40 5.57 -4.14
N GLN A 54 7.37 5.74 -3.24
CA GLN A 54 7.18 5.43 -1.82
C GLN A 54 7.06 6.72 -1.02
N THR A 55 6.09 6.75 -0.10
CA THR A 55 5.86 7.87 0.82
C THR A 55 5.50 7.33 2.19
N ARG A 56 5.46 8.19 3.21
CA ARG A 56 5.09 7.80 4.57
C ARG A 56 4.15 8.83 5.15
N GLU A 57 3.17 8.36 5.92
CA GLU A 57 2.26 9.20 6.66
C GLU A 57 2.99 10.05 7.73
N SER A 58 2.43 11.24 7.99
CA SER A 58 2.90 12.15 9.03
C SER A 58 1.74 12.54 9.97
N PRO A 59 1.86 12.30 11.30
CA PRO A 59 2.96 11.58 11.96
C PRO A 59 2.96 10.10 11.58
N ALA A 60 4.13 9.46 11.66
CA ALA A 60 4.28 8.02 11.43
C ALA A 60 3.36 7.21 12.37
N GLY A 61 2.65 6.22 11.82
CA GLY A 61 1.64 5.48 12.59
C GLY A 61 0.34 6.26 12.82
N GLY A 62 0.12 7.38 12.13
CA GLY A 62 -1.10 8.19 12.20
C GLY A 62 -2.37 7.51 11.66
N GLY A 63 -2.25 6.26 11.20
CA GLY A 63 -3.36 5.42 10.77
C GLY A 63 -3.79 5.64 9.31
N PRO A 64 -4.89 4.99 8.89
CA PRO A 64 -5.28 4.91 7.48
C PRO A 64 -5.60 6.26 6.83
N VAL A 65 -6.13 7.21 7.60
CA VAL A 65 -6.48 8.55 7.09
C VAL A 65 -5.23 9.36 6.79
N ALA A 66 -4.24 9.35 7.70
CA ALA A 66 -2.95 10.02 7.47
C ALA A 66 -2.18 9.39 6.31
N ALA A 67 -2.26 8.05 6.17
CA ALA A 67 -1.68 7.34 5.04
C ALA A 67 -2.35 7.71 3.71
N LEU A 68 -3.68 7.80 3.68
CA LEU A 68 -4.40 8.21 2.49
C LEU A 68 -4.04 9.65 2.08
N ALA A 69 -3.99 10.57 3.05
CA ALA A 69 -3.59 11.96 2.80
C ALA A 69 -2.20 12.05 2.17
N ALA A 70 -1.19 11.40 2.78
CA ALA A 70 0.18 11.39 2.26
C ALA A 70 0.27 10.75 0.86
N GLY A 71 -0.50 9.69 0.61
CA GLY A 71 -0.57 9.03 -0.69
C GLY A 71 -1.16 9.93 -1.78
N LEU A 72 -2.26 10.62 -1.48
CA LEU A 72 -2.93 11.53 -2.41
C LEU A 72 -2.07 12.77 -2.70
N GLU A 73 -1.44 13.35 -1.69
CA GLU A 73 -0.50 14.46 -1.86
C GLU A 73 0.68 14.06 -2.77
N THR A 74 1.20 12.84 -2.60
CA THR A 74 2.32 12.32 -3.40
C THR A 74 1.95 12.05 -4.86
N LEU A 75 0.68 11.73 -5.15
CA LEU A 75 0.24 11.47 -6.53
C LEU A 75 0.31 12.70 -7.42
N ASP A 76 0.31 13.92 -6.85
CA ASP A 76 0.40 15.23 -7.51
C ASP A 76 -0.23 15.26 -8.90
N GLY A 77 -1.57 15.32 -8.93
CA GLY A 77 -2.35 15.34 -10.16
C GLY A 77 -3.84 15.07 -9.95
N THR A 78 -4.61 15.18 -11.03
CA THR A 78 -6.03 14.82 -11.08
C THR A 78 -6.19 13.44 -11.69
N ALA A 79 -6.97 12.57 -11.05
CA ALA A 79 -7.37 11.27 -11.58
C ALA A 79 -8.89 11.13 -11.48
N ASP A 80 -9.51 10.56 -12.51
CA ASP A 80 -10.95 10.27 -12.50
C ASP A 80 -11.31 9.19 -11.48
N LEU A 81 -10.35 8.29 -11.18
CA LEU A 81 -10.49 7.21 -10.22
C LEU A 81 -9.16 6.98 -9.47
N VAL A 82 -9.27 6.76 -8.17
CA VAL A 82 -8.15 6.35 -7.31
C VAL A 82 -8.53 5.04 -6.61
N ALA A 83 -7.77 3.98 -6.88
CA ALA A 83 -7.90 2.71 -6.18
C ALA A 83 -7.02 2.72 -4.93
N VAL A 84 -7.63 2.46 -3.77
CA VAL A 84 -6.92 2.35 -2.48
C VAL A 84 -7.00 0.90 -2.02
N VAL A 85 -5.86 0.22 -2.02
CA VAL A 85 -5.76 -1.18 -1.63
C VAL A 85 -4.89 -1.34 -0.39
N ALA A 86 -5.24 -2.29 0.48
CA ALA A 86 -4.40 -2.65 1.59
C ALA A 86 -3.30 -3.62 1.13
N SER A 87 -2.06 -3.42 1.60
CA SER A 87 -0.90 -4.23 1.20
C SER A 87 -0.79 -5.58 1.90
N ASP A 88 -1.76 -5.92 2.75
CA ASP A 88 -1.81 -7.15 3.56
C ASP A 88 -2.88 -8.15 3.08
N ILE A 89 -3.35 -7.99 1.84
CA ILE A 89 -4.33 -8.88 1.21
C ILE A 89 -3.58 -9.93 0.36
N PRO A 90 -3.46 -11.19 0.83
CA PRO A 90 -2.60 -12.19 0.20
C PRO A 90 -3.07 -12.68 -1.17
N LEU A 91 -4.36 -12.53 -1.48
CA LEU A 91 -4.98 -13.03 -2.72
C LEU A 91 -5.45 -11.91 -3.65
N LEU A 92 -5.00 -10.67 -3.40
CA LEU A 92 -5.36 -9.53 -4.25
C LEU A 92 -4.77 -9.71 -5.66
N ASN A 93 -5.56 -9.38 -6.67
CA ASN A 93 -5.16 -9.46 -8.07
C ASN A 93 -5.84 -8.33 -8.88
N ALA A 94 -5.37 -8.11 -10.11
CA ALA A 94 -5.86 -7.03 -10.97
C ALA A 94 -7.35 -7.14 -11.27
N SER A 95 -7.88 -8.36 -11.50
CA SER A 95 -9.31 -8.54 -11.76
C SER A 95 -10.17 -8.07 -10.59
N ALA A 96 -9.74 -8.28 -9.35
CA ALA A 96 -10.46 -7.83 -8.17
C ALA A 96 -10.44 -6.30 -8.00
N VAL A 97 -9.36 -5.64 -8.45
CA VAL A 97 -9.26 -4.17 -8.46
C VAL A 97 -10.13 -3.57 -9.56
N GLN A 98 -10.15 -4.18 -10.75
CA GLN A 98 -10.91 -3.71 -11.92
C GLN A 98 -12.43 -3.88 -11.79
N SER A 99 -12.91 -4.72 -10.86
CA SER A 99 -14.34 -4.93 -10.61
C SER A 99 -14.98 -3.90 -9.67
N LEU A 100 -14.23 -2.88 -9.23
CA LEU A 100 -14.69 -1.83 -8.32
C LEU A 100 -15.30 -0.64 -9.06
#